data_AF-A0A0K8J660-F1
#
_entry.id   AF-A0A0K8J660-F1
#
_cell.length_a   1.000
_cell.length_b   1.000
_cell.length_c   1.000
_cell.angle_alpha   90.00
_cell.angle_beta   90.00
_cell.angle_gamma   90.00
#
_symmetry.space_group_name_H-M   'P 1'
#
loop_
_entity.id
_entity.type
_entity.pdbx_description
1 polymer ?
#
loop_
_entity_poly.entity_id
_entity_poly.type
_entity_poly.pdbx_seq_one_letter_code
_entity_poly.pdbx_strand_id
1 'polypeptide(L)'
;MKKNRLLSILLVLAVVFISMSPKATAQTNKIKGSEVVVIGDSFLAMSHDITKRLEEHAKREGILDANDSFRDLSVSGTMLSGGISPDIPTQYRNALRSGTVKYVIMDGGGNDCIAGNVDRAAEAARNLINEMGRNGTIKVFYLFYPDPVGGLAGMLKPNLDRLRPQIQNIVSSSTTPKGYFYDLRPTFEGKYSSYIMSDGIHPTREGSYAAADAIWEEMKRVGFFEVSETIKYGDCNNDGNIDALDFALLKQYLINSEEDYNPVMDLNADNTIDALDLAVFKKYLLRMITILPDT
;
A
#
# COMPACT_ATOMS: atom_id res chain seq x y z
N MET A 1 -3.82 82.63 7.56
CA MET A 1 -2.97 81.52 8.03
C MET A 1 -3.83 80.28 8.25
N LYS A 2 -3.52 79.23 7.47
CA LYS A 2 -3.86 77.79 7.51
C LYS A 2 -5.21 77.32 8.12
N LYS A 3 -6.11 76.90 7.20
CA LYS A 3 -7.12 75.84 7.40
C LYS A 3 -6.39 74.51 7.65
N ASN A 4 -6.53 73.92 8.84
CA ASN A 4 -6.16 72.51 9.06
C ASN A 4 -7.42 71.65 8.91
N ARG A 5 -7.50 70.92 7.79
CA ARG A 5 -8.41 69.78 7.63
C ARG A 5 -7.83 68.62 8.43
N LEU A 6 -8.50 68.16 9.49
CA LEU A 6 -8.25 66.83 10.02
C LEU A 6 -9.00 65.83 9.14
N LEU A 7 -8.25 65.01 8.41
CA LEU A 7 -8.72 63.80 7.76
C LEU A 7 -8.95 62.75 8.85
N SER A 8 -10.19 62.34 9.08
CA SER A 8 -10.51 61.16 9.88
C SER A 8 -10.24 59.93 9.03
N ILE A 9 -9.11 59.26 9.23
CA ILE A 9 -8.83 57.95 8.62
C ILE A 9 -9.64 56.91 9.40
N LEU A 10 -10.72 56.42 8.79
CA LEU A 10 -11.48 55.29 9.29
C LEU A 10 -10.67 54.01 8.98
N LEU A 11 -9.99 53.46 9.98
CA LEU A 11 -9.32 52.16 9.87
C LEU A 11 -10.40 51.07 9.94
N VAL A 12 -10.82 50.55 8.80
CA VAL A 12 -11.67 49.35 8.73
C VAL A 12 -10.78 48.14 9.05
N LEU A 13 -10.84 47.65 10.29
CA LEU A 13 -10.29 46.35 10.65
C LEU A 13 -11.15 45.27 9.97
N ALA A 14 -10.71 44.77 8.81
CA ALA A 14 -11.27 43.55 8.25
C ALA A 14 -10.81 42.38 9.13
N VAL A 15 -11.70 41.93 10.04
CA VAL A 15 -11.51 40.67 10.74
C VAL A 15 -11.75 39.56 9.72
N VAL A 16 -10.66 39.07 9.13
CA VAL A 16 -10.68 37.87 8.29
C VAL A 16 -10.92 36.69 9.23
N PHE A 17 -12.18 36.25 9.33
CA PHE A 17 -12.49 34.93 9.85
C PHE A 17 -11.98 33.92 8.82
N ILE A 18 -10.77 33.40 9.05
CA ILE A 18 -10.33 32.18 8.38
C ILE A 18 -11.21 31.08 8.95
N SER A 19 -12.27 30.71 8.22
CA SER A 19 -12.97 29.46 8.48
C SER A 19 -11.97 28.35 8.20
N MET A 20 -11.35 27.81 9.25
CA MET A 20 -10.68 26.53 9.13
C MET A 20 -11.79 25.52 8.86
N SER A 21 -11.97 25.16 7.59
CA SER A 21 -12.72 23.97 7.22
C SER A 21 -12.17 22.83 8.09
N PRO A 22 -13.02 22.04 8.76
CA PRO A 22 -12.53 20.86 9.43
C PRO A 22 -11.77 20.06 8.37
N LYS A 23 -10.48 19.77 8.61
CA LYS A 23 -9.78 18.74 7.86
C LYS A 23 -10.71 17.55 7.89
N ALA A 24 -11.19 17.12 6.72
CA ALA A 24 -11.91 15.86 6.61
C ALA A 24 -11.06 14.84 7.37
N THR A 25 -11.57 14.38 8.51
CA THR A 25 -11.00 13.23 9.18
C THR A 25 -11.16 12.12 8.16
N ALA A 26 -10.08 11.80 7.45
CA ALA A 26 -10.04 10.66 6.57
C ALA A 26 -10.62 9.50 7.37
N GLN A 27 -11.76 8.99 6.93
CA GLN A 27 -12.36 7.83 7.54
C GLN A 27 -11.34 6.71 7.34
N THR A 28 -10.54 6.42 8.36
CA THR A 28 -9.55 5.37 8.31
C THR A 28 -10.31 4.08 8.14
N ASN A 29 -10.34 3.57 6.90
CA ASN A 29 -11.05 2.35 6.59
C ASN A 29 -10.47 1.23 7.45
N LYS A 30 -11.26 0.75 8.41
CA LYS A 30 -10.85 -0.35 9.27
C LYS A 30 -10.61 -1.58 8.41
N ILE A 31 -9.47 -2.21 8.59
CA ILE A 31 -9.16 -3.50 8.00
C ILE A 31 -9.60 -4.61 8.96
N LYS A 32 -9.84 -5.80 8.41
CA LYS A 32 -9.97 -7.03 9.20
C LYS A 32 -8.60 -7.69 9.27
N GLY A 33 -8.08 -7.92 10.46
CA GLY A 33 -6.79 -8.60 10.66
C GLY A 33 -6.77 -9.98 9.99
N SER A 34 -7.90 -10.68 10.02
CA SER A 34 -8.08 -11.95 9.29
C SER A 34 -7.93 -11.86 7.77
N GLU A 35 -8.01 -10.68 7.15
CA GLU A 35 -7.77 -10.48 5.71
C GLU A 35 -6.31 -10.10 5.40
N VAL A 36 -5.48 -9.87 6.42
CA VAL A 36 -4.04 -9.59 6.31
C VAL A 36 -3.24 -10.84 6.62
N VAL A 37 -2.32 -11.19 5.73
CA VAL A 37 -1.48 -12.37 5.86
C VAL A 37 -0.02 -11.97 5.86
N VAL A 38 0.74 -12.50 6.81
CA VAL A 38 2.19 -12.45 6.83
C VAL A 38 2.74 -13.82 6.43
N ILE A 39 3.55 -13.88 5.38
CA ILE A 39 4.24 -15.10 4.92
C ILE A 39 5.72 -14.79 4.70
N GLY A 40 6.58 -15.78 4.81
CA GLY A 40 8.00 -15.53 4.68
C GLY A 40 8.88 -16.56 5.35
N ASP A 41 10.15 -16.19 5.49
CA ASP A 41 11.19 -17.00 6.12
C ASP A 41 11.54 -16.52 7.54
N SER A 42 12.75 -16.86 8.01
CA SER A 42 13.17 -16.62 9.39
C SER A 42 13.34 -15.15 9.73
N PHE A 43 13.49 -14.25 8.76
CA PHE A 43 13.60 -12.82 9.07
C PHE A 43 12.29 -12.26 9.69
N LEU A 44 11.13 -12.74 9.21
CA LEU A 44 9.83 -12.51 9.84
C LEU A 44 9.53 -13.51 10.97
N ALA A 45 9.77 -14.80 10.74
CA ALA A 45 9.25 -15.89 11.58
C ALA A 45 10.01 -16.13 12.88
N MET A 46 11.29 -15.78 12.97
CA MET A 46 12.10 -16.26 14.09
C MET A 46 11.68 -15.68 15.45
N SER A 47 11.27 -14.40 15.49
CA SER A 47 10.75 -13.75 16.71
C SER A 47 9.27 -13.38 16.62
N HIS A 48 8.75 -13.26 15.40
CA HIS A 48 7.47 -12.61 15.09
C HIS A 48 7.37 -11.16 15.61
N ASP A 49 8.49 -10.53 15.99
CA ASP A 49 8.49 -9.17 16.55
C ASP A 49 8.12 -8.13 15.49
N ILE A 50 8.47 -8.36 14.23
CA ILE A 50 8.07 -7.48 13.12
C ILE A 50 6.55 -7.47 12.99
N THR A 51 5.93 -8.65 12.90
CA THR A 51 4.48 -8.79 12.79
C THR A 51 3.76 -8.14 13.98
N LYS A 52 4.16 -8.47 15.21
CA LYS A 52 3.57 -7.88 16.43
C LYS A 52 3.67 -6.37 16.42
N ARG A 53 4.82 -5.82 16.02
CA ARG A 53 5.04 -4.37 15.99
C ARG A 53 4.19 -3.68 14.92
N LEU A 54 3.99 -4.30 13.75
CA LEU A 54 3.07 -3.81 12.72
C LEU A 54 1.62 -3.81 13.22
N GLU A 55 1.18 -4.84 13.95
CA GLU A 55 -0.15 -4.85 14.57
C GLU A 55 -0.32 -3.76 15.63
N GLU A 56 0.70 -3.51 16.45
CA GLU A 56 0.70 -2.41 17.43
C GLU A 56 0.50 -1.05 16.75
N HIS A 57 1.20 -0.82 15.63
CA HIS A 57 1.01 0.38 14.82
C HIS A 57 -0.41 0.44 14.26
N ALA A 58 -0.90 -0.65 13.66
CA ALA A 58 -2.23 -0.70 13.07
C ALA A 58 -3.35 -0.44 14.09
N LYS A 59 -3.20 -0.95 15.32
CA LYS A 59 -4.12 -0.71 16.43
C LYS A 59 -4.05 0.73 16.92
N ARG A 60 -2.84 1.27 17.07
CA ARG A 60 -2.62 2.66 17.51
C ARG A 60 -3.22 3.69 16.54
N GLU A 61 -3.11 3.43 15.25
CA GLU A 61 -3.69 4.27 14.19
C GLU A 61 -5.20 4.00 13.96
N GLY A 62 -5.80 3.08 14.72
CA GLY A 62 -7.23 2.78 14.66
C GLY A 62 -7.68 2.03 13.40
N ILE A 63 -6.74 1.56 12.56
CA ILE A 63 -7.08 0.79 11.36
C ILE A 63 -7.39 -0.68 11.68
N LEU A 64 -6.81 -1.22 12.76
CA LEU A 64 -7.03 -2.58 13.23
C LEU A 64 -7.69 -2.54 14.61
N ASP A 65 -8.72 -3.37 14.82
CA ASP A 65 -9.38 -3.46 16.12
C ASP A 65 -8.44 -3.99 17.21
N ALA A 66 -8.62 -3.54 18.45
CA ALA A 66 -7.72 -3.85 19.57
C ALA A 66 -7.54 -5.36 19.82
N ASN A 67 -8.60 -6.14 19.61
CA ASN A 67 -8.64 -7.59 19.80
C ASN A 67 -8.42 -8.39 18.50
N ASP A 68 -8.13 -7.72 17.39
CA ASP A 68 -7.89 -8.35 16.09
C ASP A 68 -6.38 -8.57 15.88
N SER A 69 -6.03 -9.43 14.93
CA SER A 69 -4.65 -9.83 14.63
C SER A 69 -4.50 -10.26 13.18
N PHE A 70 -3.32 -10.02 12.61
CA PHE A 70 -2.93 -10.55 11.32
C PHE A 70 -2.79 -12.07 11.40
N ARG A 71 -2.91 -12.74 10.25
CA ARG A 71 -2.58 -14.16 10.13
C ARG A 71 -1.11 -14.30 9.76
N ASP A 72 -0.26 -14.57 10.76
CA ASP A 72 1.15 -14.87 10.53
C ASP A 72 1.35 -16.37 10.27
N LEU A 73 1.74 -16.69 9.04
CA LEU A 73 2.06 -18.05 8.57
C LEU A 73 3.53 -18.16 8.16
N SER A 74 4.37 -17.16 8.49
CA SER A 74 5.80 -17.21 8.20
C SER A 74 6.47 -18.38 8.94
N VAL A 75 7.46 -19.00 8.29
CA VAL A 75 8.15 -20.18 8.82
C VAL A 75 9.64 -20.09 8.54
N SER A 76 10.45 -20.21 9.59
CA SER A 76 11.91 -20.18 9.51
C SER A 76 12.47 -21.26 8.58
N GLY A 77 13.49 -20.89 7.80
CA GLY A 77 14.20 -21.78 6.88
C GLY A 77 13.46 -22.08 5.57
N THR A 78 12.28 -21.51 5.36
CA THR A 78 11.51 -21.75 4.14
C THR A 78 12.04 -20.95 2.95
N MET A 79 11.70 -21.41 1.76
CA MET A 79 12.20 -20.90 0.48
C MET A 79 11.04 -20.48 -0.41
N LEU A 80 11.32 -19.64 -1.40
CA LEU A 80 10.38 -19.35 -2.49
C LEU A 80 10.30 -20.53 -3.47
N SER A 81 11.44 -21.09 -3.85
CA SER A 81 11.57 -22.08 -4.93
C SER A 81 11.33 -23.54 -4.53
N GLY A 82 10.74 -23.76 -3.36
CA GLY A 82 10.53 -25.10 -2.78
C GLY A 82 11.70 -25.55 -1.91
N GLY A 83 11.46 -26.55 -1.06
CA GLY A 83 12.42 -27.02 -0.07
C GLY A 83 11.73 -27.45 1.22
N ILE A 84 12.06 -26.78 2.33
CA ILE A 84 11.39 -26.99 3.62
C ILE A 84 9.90 -26.66 3.48
N SER A 85 9.05 -27.61 3.85
CA SER A 85 7.59 -27.46 3.81
C SER A 85 7.04 -26.93 5.15
N PRO A 86 6.09 -25.99 5.13
CA PRO A 86 5.52 -25.35 3.95
C PRO A 86 6.49 -24.32 3.33
N ASP A 87 6.77 -24.44 2.03
CA ASP A 87 7.45 -23.37 1.29
C ASP A 87 6.59 -22.09 1.27
N ILE A 88 7.17 -20.94 0.94
CA ILE A 88 6.45 -19.65 1.01
C ILE A 88 5.18 -19.64 0.14
N PRO A 89 5.18 -20.19 -1.10
CA PRO A 89 3.93 -20.36 -1.86
C PRO A 89 2.89 -21.24 -1.15
N THR A 90 3.32 -22.30 -0.44
CA THR A 90 2.41 -23.14 0.35
C THR A 90 1.86 -22.38 1.56
N GLN A 91 2.63 -21.52 2.21
CA GLN A 91 2.11 -20.65 3.29
C GLN A 91 0.95 -19.78 2.78
N TYR A 92 1.07 -19.16 1.60
CA TYR A 92 -0.01 -18.40 0.99
C TYR A 92 -1.24 -19.28 0.70
N ARG A 93 -1.05 -20.46 0.10
CA ARG A 93 -2.15 -21.41 -0.15
C ARG A 93 -2.80 -21.91 1.14
N ASN A 94 -2.05 -22.04 2.23
CA ASN A 94 -2.60 -22.39 3.53
C ASN A 94 -3.51 -21.26 4.05
N ALA A 95 -3.08 -20.00 3.93
CA ALA A 95 -3.89 -18.85 4.29
C ALA A 95 -5.21 -18.77 3.49
N LEU A 96 -5.17 -19.03 2.17
CA LEU A 96 -6.38 -19.09 1.34
C LEU A 96 -7.39 -20.14 1.84
N ARG A 97 -6.92 -21.31 2.29
CA ARG A 97 -7.80 -22.35 2.85
C ARG A 97 -8.42 -21.94 4.19
N SER A 98 -7.78 -21.03 4.91
CA SER A 98 -8.25 -20.51 6.20
C SER A 98 -9.11 -19.25 6.09
N GLY A 99 -9.29 -18.67 4.90
CA GLY A 99 -10.14 -17.50 4.67
C GLY A 99 -9.57 -16.51 3.65
N THR A 100 -10.36 -15.49 3.32
CA THR A 100 -10.03 -14.43 2.35
C THR A 100 -8.69 -13.78 2.62
N VAL A 101 -7.87 -13.60 1.58
CA VAL A 101 -6.58 -12.89 1.65
C VAL A 101 -6.67 -11.62 0.80
N LYS A 102 -6.66 -10.45 1.43
CA LYS A 102 -6.65 -9.16 0.71
C LYS A 102 -5.25 -8.53 0.69
N TYR A 103 -4.59 -8.54 1.83
CA TYR A 103 -3.28 -7.92 1.99
C TYR A 103 -2.25 -9.00 2.32
N VAL A 104 -1.14 -9.00 1.60
CA VAL A 104 0.00 -9.85 1.91
C VAL A 104 1.19 -8.98 2.30
N ILE A 105 1.80 -9.27 3.43
CA ILE A 105 3.10 -8.72 3.85
C ILE A 105 4.08 -9.88 3.80
N MET A 106 5.18 -9.74 3.07
CA MET A 106 6.09 -10.87 2.88
C MET A 106 7.55 -10.51 2.73
N ASP A 107 8.39 -11.48 3.05
CA ASP A 107 9.75 -11.62 2.53
C ASP A 107 9.90 -12.97 1.81
N GLY A 108 11.13 -13.31 1.43
CA GLY A 108 11.45 -14.59 0.80
C GLY A 108 12.71 -14.53 -0.04
N GLY A 109 13.34 -15.68 -0.27
CA GLY A 109 14.53 -15.81 -1.11
C GLY A 109 15.86 -15.82 -0.37
N GLY A 110 15.91 -15.54 0.94
CA GLY A 110 17.16 -15.56 1.70
C GLY A 110 17.76 -16.97 1.73
N ASN A 111 16.94 -17.96 2.09
CA ASN A 111 17.33 -19.37 2.07
C ASN A 111 17.61 -19.88 0.66
N ASP A 112 16.89 -19.40 -0.36
CA ASP A 112 17.18 -19.73 -1.76
C ASP A 112 18.57 -19.21 -2.17
N CYS A 113 18.94 -17.99 -1.76
CA CYS A 113 20.27 -17.43 -1.98
C CYS A 113 21.36 -18.22 -1.25
N ILE A 114 21.09 -18.73 -0.03
CA ILE A 114 22.00 -19.66 0.67
C ILE A 114 22.17 -20.96 -0.13
N ALA A 115 21.09 -21.48 -0.71
CA ALA A 115 21.11 -22.69 -1.54
C ALA A 115 21.64 -22.47 -2.98
N GLY A 116 21.98 -21.24 -3.37
CA GLY A 116 22.42 -20.90 -4.72
C GLY A 116 21.31 -20.88 -5.78
N ASN A 117 20.05 -20.88 -5.38
CA ASN A 117 18.86 -20.98 -6.24
C ASN A 117 18.25 -19.62 -6.64
N VAL A 118 19.10 -18.60 -6.85
CA VAL A 118 18.66 -17.19 -7.08
C VAL A 118 17.60 -17.07 -8.17
N ASP A 119 17.86 -17.59 -9.37
CA ASP A 119 16.95 -17.42 -10.50
C ASP A 119 15.64 -18.19 -10.31
N ARG A 120 15.68 -19.35 -9.63
CA ARG A 120 14.48 -20.11 -9.25
C ARG A 120 13.64 -19.37 -8.21
N ALA A 121 14.28 -18.69 -7.26
CA ALA A 121 13.58 -17.87 -6.27
C ALA A 121 12.82 -16.73 -6.96
N ALA A 122 13.45 -16.03 -7.90
CA ALA A 122 12.81 -14.97 -8.68
C ALA A 122 11.62 -15.50 -9.51
N GLU A 123 11.77 -16.65 -10.16
CA GLU A 123 10.68 -17.30 -10.88
C GLU A 123 9.51 -17.68 -9.95
N ALA A 124 9.81 -18.27 -8.80
CA ALA A 124 8.80 -18.64 -7.83
C ALA A 124 8.07 -17.43 -7.23
N ALA A 125 8.78 -16.33 -6.94
CA ALA A 125 8.16 -15.07 -6.50
C ALA A 125 7.20 -14.50 -7.56
N ARG A 126 7.59 -14.52 -8.85
CA ARG A 126 6.72 -14.09 -9.95
C ARG A 126 5.45 -14.95 -10.02
N ASN A 127 5.61 -16.27 -9.94
CA ASN A 127 4.49 -17.19 -9.97
C ASN A 127 3.54 -17.00 -8.79
N LEU A 128 4.09 -16.78 -7.59
CA LEU A 128 3.34 -16.51 -6.38
C LEU A 128 2.56 -15.20 -6.46
N ILE A 129 3.16 -14.11 -6.93
CA ILE A 129 2.47 -12.81 -7.11
C ILE A 129 1.33 -12.94 -8.13
N ASN A 130 1.55 -13.68 -9.23
CA ASN A 130 0.48 -13.98 -10.19
C ASN A 130 -0.62 -14.88 -9.59
N GLU A 131 -0.26 -15.82 -8.71
CA GLU A 131 -1.23 -16.63 -7.96
C GLU A 131 -2.05 -15.76 -6.99
N MET A 132 -1.42 -14.81 -6.30
CA MET A 132 -2.10 -13.86 -5.43
C MET A 132 -3.19 -13.08 -6.16
N GLY A 133 -2.86 -12.59 -7.37
CA GLY A 133 -3.78 -11.78 -8.16
C GLY A 133 -5.00 -12.57 -8.63
N ARG A 134 -4.78 -13.80 -9.08
CA ARG A 134 -5.85 -14.73 -9.49
C ARG A 134 -6.78 -15.11 -8.33
N ASN A 135 -6.31 -15.01 -7.09
CA ASN A 135 -7.05 -15.40 -5.89
C ASN A 135 -7.59 -14.20 -5.09
N GLY A 136 -7.64 -13.01 -5.68
CA GLY A 136 -8.29 -11.84 -5.08
C GLY A 136 -7.48 -11.11 -4.00
N THR A 137 -6.17 -11.39 -3.89
CA THR A 137 -5.28 -10.50 -3.15
C THR A 137 -5.24 -9.16 -3.87
N ILE A 138 -5.43 -8.06 -3.14
CA ILE A 138 -5.47 -6.71 -3.71
C ILE A 138 -4.11 -6.02 -3.68
N LYS A 139 -3.33 -6.24 -2.61
CA LYS A 139 -2.03 -5.58 -2.40
C LYS A 139 -1.03 -6.54 -1.78
N VAL A 140 0.21 -6.48 -2.25
CA VAL A 140 1.35 -7.22 -1.69
C VAL A 140 2.46 -6.24 -1.34
N PHE A 141 2.95 -6.30 -0.11
CA PHE A 141 4.09 -5.55 0.38
C PHE A 141 5.25 -6.52 0.60
N TYR A 142 6.26 -6.44 -0.25
CA TYR A 142 7.44 -7.29 -0.22
C TYR A 142 8.61 -6.52 0.40
N LEU A 143 9.01 -6.88 1.61
CA LEU A 143 10.23 -6.36 2.23
C LEU A 143 11.44 -7.20 1.80
N PHE A 144 12.57 -6.55 1.59
CA PHE A 144 13.80 -7.20 1.17
C PHE A 144 14.92 -6.92 2.18
N TYR A 145 15.70 -7.96 2.45
CA TYR A 145 16.65 -7.99 3.57
C TYR A 145 17.66 -6.83 3.56
N PRO A 146 18.09 -6.38 4.74
CA PRO A 146 19.35 -5.65 4.87
C PRO A 146 20.52 -6.54 4.44
N ASP A 147 21.72 -5.97 4.29
CA ASP A 147 22.87 -6.77 3.86
C ASP A 147 23.32 -7.73 4.97
N PRO A 148 23.66 -8.98 4.66
CA PRO A 148 24.17 -9.91 5.65
C PRO A 148 25.56 -9.46 6.12
N VAL A 149 25.88 -9.73 7.38
CA VAL A 149 27.18 -9.44 7.99
C VAL A 149 27.83 -10.73 8.51
N GLY A 150 29.09 -10.65 8.95
CA GLY A 150 29.78 -11.79 9.54
C GLY A 150 30.06 -12.93 8.55
N GLY A 151 30.10 -14.17 9.07
CA GLY A 151 30.65 -15.33 8.35
C GLY A 151 29.89 -15.74 7.10
N LEU A 152 28.58 -15.47 7.02
CA LEU A 152 27.75 -15.83 5.86
C LEU A 152 27.78 -14.77 4.76
N ALA A 153 28.24 -13.54 5.04
CA ALA A 153 28.13 -12.41 4.14
C ALA A 153 28.81 -12.65 2.78
N GLY A 154 30.00 -13.28 2.78
CA GLY A 154 30.77 -13.52 1.56
C GLY A 154 30.06 -14.40 0.54
N MET A 155 29.24 -15.35 1.00
CA MET A 155 28.43 -16.23 0.14
C MET A 155 27.06 -15.63 -0.15
N LEU A 156 26.39 -15.09 0.87
CA LEU A 156 25.00 -14.69 0.78
C LEU A 156 24.82 -13.34 0.06
N LYS A 157 25.69 -12.36 0.33
CA LYS A 157 25.55 -11.01 -0.22
C LYS A 157 25.57 -10.99 -1.76
N PRO A 158 26.50 -11.66 -2.47
CA PRO A 158 26.47 -11.66 -3.94
C PRO A 158 25.18 -12.23 -4.53
N ASN A 159 24.60 -13.24 -3.88
CA ASN A 159 23.34 -13.84 -4.31
C ASN A 159 22.15 -12.91 -4.03
N LEU A 160 22.13 -12.23 -2.88
CA LEU A 160 21.12 -11.21 -2.58
C LEU A 160 21.22 -10.00 -3.51
N ASP A 161 22.44 -9.55 -3.85
CA ASP A 161 22.65 -8.44 -4.79
C ASP A 161 22.15 -8.77 -6.20
N ARG A 162 22.15 -10.05 -6.58
CA ARG A 162 21.49 -10.54 -7.82
C ARG A 162 19.98 -10.64 -7.70
N LEU A 163 19.47 -11.18 -6.59
CA LEU A 163 18.03 -11.43 -6.40
C LEU A 163 17.24 -10.13 -6.21
N ARG A 164 17.78 -9.19 -5.42
CA ARG A 164 17.11 -7.94 -5.03
C ARG A 164 16.49 -7.17 -6.21
N PRO A 165 17.24 -6.80 -7.28
CA PRO A 165 16.66 -6.09 -8.41
C PRO A 165 15.64 -6.93 -9.19
N GLN A 166 15.76 -8.26 -9.21
CA GLN A 166 14.77 -9.13 -9.85
C GLN A 166 13.44 -9.07 -9.09
N ILE A 167 13.47 -9.24 -7.76
CA ILE A 167 12.27 -9.15 -6.91
C ILE A 167 11.66 -7.75 -6.97
N GLN A 168 12.47 -6.70 -6.87
CA GLN A 168 12.01 -5.32 -7.00
C GLN A 168 11.23 -5.11 -8.31
N ASN A 169 11.80 -5.55 -9.43
CA ASN A 169 11.15 -5.42 -10.73
C ASN A 169 9.84 -6.24 -10.80
N ILE A 170 9.84 -7.48 -10.31
CA ILE A 170 8.65 -8.35 -10.29
C ILE A 170 7.51 -7.70 -9.49
N VAL A 171 7.81 -7.28 -8.25
CA VAL A 171 6.83 -6.72 -7.33
C VAL A 171 6.32 -5.38 -7.83
N SER A 172 7.22 -4.46 -8.20
CA SER A 172 6.85 -3.08 -8.57
C SER A 172 6.07 -3.02 -9.90
N SER A 173 6.25 -4.02 -10.77
CA SER A 173 5.50 -4.12 -12.03
C SER A 173 4.12 -4.76 -11.88
N SER A 174 3.80 -5.33 -10.70
CA SER A 174 2.51 -5.99 -10.48
C SER A 174 1.40 -4.96 -10.22
N THR A 175 0.31 -5.05 -10.98
CA THR A 175 -0.90 -4.25 -10.81
C THR A 175 -2.02 -5.03 -10.11
N THR A 176 -2.03 -6.35 -10.23
CA THR A 176 -3.03 -7.25 -9.58
C THR A 176 -2.33 -8.51 -9.05
N PRO A 177 -2.01 -8.58 -7.74
CA PRO A 177 -2.18 -7.53 -6.73
C PRO A 177 -1.27 -6.33 -7.04
N LYS A 178 -1.63 -5.14 -6.56
CA LYS A 178 -0.71 -4.01 -6.61
C LYS A 178 0.48 -4.29 -5.69
N GLY A 179 1.68 -4.32 -6.26
CA GLY A 179 2.89 -4.65 -5.53
C GLY A 179 3.66 -3.42 -5.03
N TYR A 180 4.20 -3.54 -3.82
CA TYR A 180 5.08 -2.57 -3.18
C TYR A 180 6.35 -3.28 -2.72
N PHE A 181 7.50 -2.81 -3.17
CA PHE A 181 8.80 -3.33 -2.77
C PHE A 181 9.46 -2.37 -1.78
N TYR A 182 10.04 -2.90 -0.71
CA TYR A 182 10.74 -2.10 0.29
C TYR A 182 12.11 -2.68 0.62
N ASP A 183 13.16 -1.88 0.44
CA ASP A 183 14.55 -2.24 0.73
C ASP A 183 14.91 -1.82 2.16
N LEU A 184 15.29 -2.77 3.02
CA LEU A 184 15.63 -2.49 4.41
C LEU A 184 17.07 -2.01 4.62
N ARG A 185 17.94 -2.03 3.60
CA ARG A 185 19.33 -1.57 3.77
C ARG A 185 19.45 -0.16 4.36
N PRO A 186 18.70 0.86 3.90
CA PRO A 186 18.76 2.20 4.48
C PRO A 186 18.42 2.23 5.97
N THR A 187 17.50 1.37 6.42
CA THR A 187 17.07 1.28 7.82
C THR A 187 18.18 0.72 8.71
N PHE A 188 19.04 -0.15 8.17
CA PHE A 188 20.10 -0.85 8.92
C PHE A 188 21.48 -0.19 8.78
N GLU A 189 21.63 0.76 7.86
CA GLU A 189 22.88 1.45 7.58
C GLU A 189 23.51 2.04 8.85
N GLY A 190 24.78 1.71 9.11
CA GLY A 190 25.50 2.13 10.31
C GLY A 190 25.07 1.48 11.63
N LYS A 191 24.06 0.60 11.64
CA LYS A 191 23.49 -0.01 12.86
C LYS A 191 23.53 -1.54 12.91
N TYR A 192 24.16 -2.18 11.93
CA TYR A 192 24.25 -3.65 11.85
C TYR A 192 24.71 -4.33 13.15
N SER A 193 25.62 -3.72 13.91
CA SER A 193 26.12 -4.29 15.17
C SER A 193 25.08 -4.40 16.30
N SER A 194 24.05 -3.54 16.32
CA SER A 194 22.94 -3.64 17.26
C SER A 194 21.70 -4.28 16.65
N TYR A 195 21.54 -4.17 15.32
CA TYR A 195 20.32 -4.60 14.63
C TYR A 195 20.38 -6.05 14.13
N ILE A 196 21.56 -6.63 13.92
CA ILE A 196 21.72 -8.01 13.46
C ILE A 196 22.36 -8.87 14.55
N MET A 197 21.80 -10.06 14.77
CA MET A 197 22.32 -11.04 15.72
C MET A 197 23.72 -11.53 15.32
N SER A 198 24.41 -12.23 16.22
CA SER A 198 25.75 -12.75 15.97
C SER A 198 25.85 -13.76 14.82
N ASP A 199 24.73 -14.34 14.37
CA ASP A 199 24.68 -15.19 13.18
C ASP A 199 24.83 -14.41 11.87
N GLY A 200 24.71 -13.08 11.92
CA GLY A 200 24.95 -12.18 10.80
C GLY A 200 23.80 -12.03 9.81
N ILE A 201 22.65 -12.67 10.04
CA ILE A 201 21.53 -12.65 9.09
C ILE A 201 20.17 -12.34 9.74
N HIS A 202 19.99 -12.64 11.02
CA HIS A 202 18.71 -12.40 11.68
C HIS A 202 18.70 -11.10 12.48
N PRO A 203 17.56 -10.40 12.54
CA PRO A 203 17.46 -9.17 13.31
C PRO A 203 17.43 -9.45 14.81
N THR A 204 18.07 -8.60 15.61
CA THR A 204 17.77 -8.50 17.05
C THR A 204 16.37 -7.93 17.26
N ARG A 205 15.85 -7.91 18.49
CA ARG A 205 14.58 -7.21 18.78
C ARG A 205 14.63 -5.72 18.38
N GLU A 206 15.76 -5.06 18.58
CA GLU A 206 15.96 -3.66 18.16
C GLU A 206 15.91 -3.55 16.64
N GLY A 207 16.58 -4.45 15.92
CA GLY A 207 16.52 -4.52 14.46
C GLY A 207 15.13 -4.83 13.92
N SER A 208 14.40 -5.76 14.55
CA SER A 208 13.01 -6.09 14.20
C SER A 208 12.09 -4.88 14.38
N TYR A 209 12.26 -4.13 15.47
CA TYR A 209 11.45 -2.93 15.71
C TYR A 209 11.78 -1.83 14.72
N ALA A 210 13.06 -1.60 14.42
CA ALA A 210 13.46 -0.63 13.40
C ALA A 210 12.93 -1.00 12.01
N ALA A 211 12.99 -2.29 11.63
CA ALA A 211 12.43 -2.78 10.39
C ALA A 211 10.91 -2.55 10.34
N ALA A 212 10.18 -2.96 11.39
CA ALA A 212 8.72 -2.81 11.45
C ALA A 212 8.26 -1.36 11.41
N ASP A 213 8.93 -0.47 12.16
CA ASP A 213 8.63 0.96 12.16
C ASP A 213 8.85 1.55 10.76
N ALA A 214 9.94 1.19 10.08
CA ALA A 214 10.23 1.67 8.72
C ALA A 214 9.25 1.10 7.66
N ILE A 215 8.91 -0.19 7.77
CA ILE A 215 7.87 -0.83 6.95
C ILE A 215 6.53 -0.13 7.14
N TRP A 216 6.15 0.18 8.39
CA TRP A 216 4.89 0.86 8.69
C TRP A 216 4.82 2.26 8.06
N GLU A 217 5.87 3.06 8.19
CA GLU A 217 5.92 4.38 7.57
C GLU A 217 5.80 4.31 6.05
N GLU A 218 6.46 3.33 5.42
CA GLU A 218 6.32 3.12 3.98
C GLU A 218 4.90 2.66 3.61
N MET A 219 4.31 1.72 4.35
CA MET A 219 2.93 1.28 4.15
C MET A 219 1.95 2.45 4.21
N LYS A 220 2.13 3.40 5.14
CA LYS A 220 1.34 4.63 5.16
C LYS A 220 1.60 5.49 3.93
N ARG A 221 2.87 5.73 3.58
CA ARG A 221 3.25 6.57 2.44
C ARG A 221 2.65 6.07 1.12
N VAL A 222 2.55 4.76 0.94
CA VAL A 222 2.03 4.14 -0.28
C VAL A 222 0.54 3.77 -0.18
N GLY A 223 -0.14 4.15 0.91
CA GLY A 223 -1.54 3.82 1.13
C GLY A 223 -1.81 2.32 1.11
N PHE A 224 -0.95 1.49 1.72
CA PHE A 224 -1.04 0.03 1.63
C PHE A 224 -2.37 -0.51 2.14
N PHE A 225 -2.87 -0.02 3.28
CA PHE A 225 -4.18 -0.40 3.82
C PHE A 225 -5.31 0.52 3.38
N GLU A 226 -5.00 1.62 2.71
CA GLU A 226 -6.02 2.47 2.13
C GLU A 226 -6.69 1.70 1.00
N VAL A 227 -8.01 1.70 1.00
CA VAL A 227 -8.74 1.28 -0.19
C VAL A 227 -8.44 2.38 -1.20
N SER A 228 -7.78 2.05 -2.32
CA SER A 228 -7.93 2.92 -3.49
C SER A 228 -9.43 3.00 -3.66
N GLU A 229 -10.04 4.18 -3.48
CA GLU A 229 -11.42 4.34 -3.85
C GLU A 229 -11.50 3.80 -5.27
N THR A 230 -12.23 2.68 -5.44
CA THR A 230 -12.61 2.28 -6.77
C THR A 230 -13.43 3.46 -7.24
N ILE A 231 -12.84 4.32 -8.07
CA ILE A 231 -13.50 5.50 -8.60
C ILE A 231 -14.83 4.99 -9.15
N LYS A 232 -15.90 5.39 -8.49
CA LYS A 232 -17.23 4.97 -8.91
C LYS A 232 -17.70 6.00 -9.91
N TYR A 233 -17.23 5.84 -11.14
CA TYR A 233 -17.52 6.74 -12.25
C TYR A 233 -19.01 7.08 -12.30
N GLY A 234 -19.29 8.38 -12.28
CA GLY A 234 -20.63 8.94 -12.28
C GLY A 234 -21.27 9.20 -10.91
N ASP A 235 -20.67 8.80 -9.78
CA ASP A 235 -21.14 9.13 -8.41
C ASP A 235 -20.56 10.48 -7.93
N CYS A 236 -20.94 11.56 -8.60
CA CYS A 236 -20.32 12.89 -8.45
C CYS A 236 -20.56 13.53 -7.08
N ASN A 237 -21.60 13.11 -6.34
CA ASN A 237 -21.91 13.59 -4.99
C ASN A 237 -21.48 12.62 -3.87
N ASN A 238 -20.88 11.47 -4.21
CA ASN A 238 -20.47 10.40 -3.29
C ASN A 238 -21.62 9.85 -2.41
N ASP A 239 -22.87 9.85 -2.90
CA ASP A 239 -24.02 9.32 -2.16
C ASP A 239 -24.23 7.81 -2.33
N GLY A 240 -23.45 7.17 -3.20
CA GLY A 240 -23.55 5.74 -3.43
C GLY A 240 -24.54 5.37 -4.53
N ASN A 241 -25.21 6.32 -5.19
CA ASN A 241 -26.02 6.11 -6.39
C ASN A 241 -25.36 6.77 -7.61
N ILE A 242 -25.91 6.52 -8.80
CA ILE A 242 -25.50 7.22 -10.02
C ILE A 242 -26.79 7.66 -10.70
N ASP A 243 -27.15 8.93 -10.50
CA ASP A 243 -28.47 9.43 -10.87
C ASP A 243 -28.50 10.87 -11.41
N ALA A 244 -29.68 11.49 -11.42
CA ALA A 244 -29.89 12.82 -11.99
C ALA A 244 -29.21 13.94 -11.19
N LEU A 245 -28.91 13.73 -9.90
CA LEU A 245 -28.18 14.68 -9.06
C LEU A 245 -26.73 14.76 -9.51
N ASP A 246 -26.09 13.62 -9.76
CA ASP A 246 -24.73 13.55 -10.28
C ASP A 246 -24.62 14.18 -11.67
N PHE A 247 -25.61 13.91 -12.53
CA PHE A 247 -25.70 14.53 -13.84
C PHE A 247 -25.84 16.06 -13.76
N ALA A 248 -26.49 16.58 -12.73
CA ALA A 248 -26.56 18.02 -12.48
C ALA A 248 -25.21 18.59 -12.04
N LEU A 249 -24.46 17.87 -11.21
CA LEU A 249 -23.11 18.25 -10.79
C LEU A 249 -22.12 18.26 -11.96
N LEU A 250 -22.16 17.24 -12.84
CA LEU A 250 -21.32 17.26 -14.04
C LEU A 250 -21.62 18.48 -14.94
N LYS A 251 -22.90 18.85 -15.11
CA LYS A 251 -23.26 20.08 -15.84
C LYS A 251 -22.76 21.34 -15.15
N GLN A 252 -22.85 21.40 -13.82
CA GLN A 252 -22.36 22.52 -13.04
C GLN A 252 -20.84 22.66 -13.21
N TYR A 253 -20.11 21.55 -13.14
CA TYR A 253 -18.67 21.49 -13.40
C TYR A 253 -18.33 22.08 -14.78
N LEU A 254 -19.02 21.64 -15.84
CA LEU A 254 -18.78 22.14 -17.20
C LEU A 254 -19.11 23.64 -17.38
N ILE A 255 -19.93 24.23 -16.52
CA ILE A 255 -20.25 25.67 -16.55
C ILE A 255 -19.19 26.48 -15.78
N ASN A 256 -18.58 25.90 -14.75
CA ASN A 256 -17.61 26.56 -13.89
C ASN A 256 -16.18 26.30 -14.38
N SER A 257 -15.58 27.27 -15.07
CA SER A 257 -14.25 27.13 -15.71
C SER A 257 -13.05 27.07 -14.76
N GLU A 258 -13.26 26.98 -13.44
CA GLU A 258 -12.21 27.02 -12.42
C GLU A 258 -12.19 25.78 -11.50
N GLU A 259 -12.97 24.75 -11.80
CA GLU A 259 -12.98 23.52 -10.99
C GLU A 259 -11.76 22.63 -11.30
N ASP A 260 -11.21 22.02 -10.25
CA ASP A 260 -10.11 21.04 -10.36
C ASP A 260 -10.61 19.72 -10.97
N TYR A 261 -9.75 19.05 -11.77
CA TYR A 261 -10.07 17.77 -12.37
C TYR A 261 -10.54 16.73 -11.33
N ASN A 262 -11.73 16.16 -11.57
CA ASN A 262 -12.32 15.10 -10.75
C ASN A 262 -12.53 13.83 -11.59
N PRO A 263 -11.78 12.73 -11.34
CA PRO A 263 -11.84 11.53 -12.18
C PRO A 263 -13.19 10.79 -12.12
N VAL A 264 -14.07 11.07 -11.14
CA VAL A 264 -15.42 10.51 -11.10
C VAL A 264 -16.29 11.04 -12.27
N MET A 265 -15.92 12.20 -12.82
CA MET A 265 -16.63 12.90 -13.89
C MET A 265 -16.11 12.58 -15.31
N ASP A 266 -14.97 11.90 -15.41
CA ASP A 266 -14.35 11.47 -16.68
C ASP A 266 -14.90 10.10 -17.07
N LEU A 267 -16.03 10.12 -17.77
CA LEU A 267 -16.86 8.97 -18.07
C LEU A 267 -16.48 8.27 -19.37
N ASN A 268 -15.61 8.85 -20.20
CA ASN A 268 -15.01 8.19 -21.37
C ASN A 268 -13.52 7.84 -21.18
N ALA A 269 -12.94 8.15 -20.02
CA ALA A 269 -11.55 7.90 -19.63
C ALA A 269 -10.50 8.53 -20.55
N ASP A 270 -10.79 9.70 -21.13
CA ASP A 270 -9.87 10.42 -22.00
C ASP A 270 -8.98 11.43 -21.26
N ASN A 271 -9.10 11.52 -19.93
CA ASN A 271 -8.43 12.48 -19.04
C ASN A 271 -8.85 13.94 -19.27
N THR A 272 -9.99 14.16 -19.91
CA THR A 272 -10.65 15.45 -19.99
C THR A 272 -12.06 15.34 -19.41
N ILE A 273 -12.62 16.45 -18.94
CA ILE A 273 -14.02 16.50 -18.48
C ILE A 273 -14.73 17.49 -19.38
N ASP A 274 -15.49 16.99 -20.34
CA ASP A 274 -16.12 17.80 -21.37
C ASP A 274 -17.53 17.30 -21.77
N ALA A 275 -18.01 17.75 -22.93
CA ALA A 275 -19.34 17.41 -23.43
C ALA A 275 -19.49 15.92 -23.79
N LEU A 276 -18.40 15.19 -24.00
CA LEU A 276 -18.39 13.75 -24.25
C LEU A 276 -18.78 12.98 -23.00
N ASP A 277 -18.25 13.34 -21.83
CA ASP A 277 -18.64 12.74 -20.55
C ASP A 277 -20.11 12.94 -20.26
N LEU A 278 -20.62 14.15 -20.52
CA LEU A 278 -22.03 14.46 -20.37
C LEU A 278 -22.91 13.59 -21.28
N ALA A 279 -22.44 13.30 -22.50
CA ALA A 279 -23.13 12.42 -23.43
C ALA A 279 -23.11 10.95 -22.97
N VAL A 280 -21.98 10.45 -22.48
CA VAL A 280 -21.85 9.12 -21.88
C VAL A 280 -22.78 8.99 -20.67
N PHE A 281 -22.80 9.99 -19.79
CA PHE A 281 -23.66 9.96 -18.62
C PHE A 281 -25.14 9.85 -19.00
N LYS A 282 -25.57 10.63 -20.02
CA LYS A 282 -26.94 10.58 -20.52
C LYS A 282 -27.30 9.18 -21.06
N LYS A 283 -26.39 8.52 -21.78
CA LYS A 283 -26.59 7.13 -22.24
C LYS A 283 -26.78 6.18 -21.06
N TYR A 284 -25.99 6.33 -20.00
CA TYR A 284 -26.09 5.51 -18.79
C TYR A 284 -27.43 5.67 -18.08
N LEU A 285 -27.87 6.91 -17.84
CA LEU A 285 -29.17 7.19 -17.20
C LEU A 285 -30.35 6.68 -18.04
N LEU A 286 -30.22 6.71 -19.37
CA LEU A 286 -31.19 6.15 -20.32
C LEU A 286 -31.08 4.63 -20.49
N ARG A 287 -30.18 3.95 -19.76
CA ARG A 287 -29.93 2.50 -19.82
C ARG A 287 -29.50 2.00 -21.20
N MET A 288 -28.93 2.87 -22.03
CA MET A 288 -28.34 2.49 -23.33
C MET A 288 -26.98 1.83 -23.15
N ILE A 289 -26.30 2.18 -22.06
CA ILE A 289 -25.13 1.50 -21.51
C ILE A 289 -25.40 1.17 -20.03
N THR A 290 -24.70 0.19 -19.49
CA THR A 290 -24.91 -0.29 -18.11
C THR A 290 -23.66 -0.20 -17.23
N ILE A 291 -22.54 0.28 -17.78
CA ILE A 291 -21.24 0.36 -17.12
C ILE A 291 -20.66 1.76 -17.38
N LEU A 292 -19.94 2.28 -16.39
CA LEU A 292 -19.09 3.47 -16.48
C LEU A 292 -17.68 3.13 -15.96
N PRO A 293 -16.61 3.70 -16.55
CA PRO A 293 -16.64 4.55 -17.73
C PRO A 293 -16.95 3.72 -19.01
N ASP A 294 -17.37 4.40 -20.08
CA ASP A 294 -17.66 3.82 -21.40
C ASP A 294 -16.53 4.18 -22.37
N THR A 295 -15.52 3.32 -22.44
CA THR A 295 -14.27 3.50 -23.21
C THR A 295 -14.37 2.99 -24.64
#